data_AF-A0A4Y8BZ34-F1
#
_entry.id   AF-A0A4Y8BZ34-F1
#
_cell.length_a   1.000
_cell.length_b   1.000
_cell.length_c   1.000
_cell.angle_alpha   90.00
_cell.angle_beta   90.00
_cell.angle_gamma   90.00
#
_symmetry.space_group_name_H-M   'P 1'
#
loop_
_entity.id
_entity.type
_entity.pdbx_description
1 polymer ?
#
loop_
_entity_poly.entity_id
_entity_poly.type
_entity_poly.pdbx_seq_one_letter_code
_entity_poly.pdbx_strand_id
1 'polypeptide(L)' 'EVFNLAIPKALEGVESTLLNPINTWLDKNAYTETRDKLAHMFVQNFKRYEDVKEGIEFSKFGPKI' A
#
# COMPACT_ATOMS: atom_id res chain seq x y z
N GLU A 1 5.67 -5.69 -3.79
CA GLU A 1 4.32 -5.24 -3.39
C GLU A 1 4.35 -4.98 -1.90
N VAL A 2 4.31 -3.70 -1.47
CA VAL A 2 4.37 -3.34 -0.04
C VAL A 2 3.00 -3.41 0.61
N PHE A 3 1.95 -2.99 -0.10
CA PHE A 3 0.58 -2.97 0.41
C PHE A 3 -0.23 -4.25 0.12
N ASN A 4 0.32 -5.19 -0.64
CA ASN A 4 -0.35 -6.45 -1.03
C ASN A 4 -1.74 -6.24 -1.67
N LEU A 5 -1.89 -5.23 -2.51
CA LEU A 5 -3.15 -4.93 -3.20
C LEU A 5 -3.24 -5.70 -4.52
N ALA A 6 -4.39 -6.27 -4.80
CA ALA A 6 -4.69 -6.87 -6.10
C ALA A 6 -5.09 -5.77 -7.09
N ILE A 7 -4.14 -5.31 -7.91
CA ILE A 7 -4.38 -4.29 -8.92
C ILE A 7 -4.67 -4.98 -10.28
N PRO A 8 -5.81 -4.68 -10.94
CA PRO A 8 -6.11 -5.24 -12.26
C PRO A 8 -5.13 -4.71 -13.32
N LYS A 9 -4.82 -5.54 -14.32
CA LYS A 9 -3.92 -5.15 -15.43
C LYS A 9 -4.62 -4.32 -16.51
N ALA A 10 -5.93 -4.41 -16.59
CA ALA A 10 -6.77 -3.69 -17.54
C ALA A 10 -8.17 -3.51 -16.97
N LEU A 11 -8.84 -2.43 -17.36
CA LEU A 11 -10.21 -2.12 -17.02
C LEU A 11 -10.81 -1.33 -18.19
N GLU A 12 -11.99 -1.74 -18.65
CA GLU A 12 -12.65 -1.09 -19.79
C GLU A 12 -12.91 0.40 -19.50
N GLY A 13 -12.61 1.26 -20.47
CA GLY A 13 -12.75 2.72 -20.32
C GLY A 13 -11.68 3.38 -19.43
N VAL A 14 -10.66 2.64 -18.98
CA VAL A 14 -9.57 3.17 -18.15
C VAL A 14 -8.21 2.88 -18.77
N GLU A 15 -7.39 3.92 -18.92
CA GLU A 15 -6.00 3.80 -19.36
C GLU A 15 -5.19 2.96 -18.37
N SER A 16 -4.63 1.84 -18.83
CA SER A 16 -3.90 0.89 -17.96
C SER A 16 -2.70 1.51 -17.24
N THR A 17 -2.14 2.59 -17.80
CA THR A 17 -1.05 3.33 -17.16
C THR A 17 -1.46 3.92 -15.82
N LEU A 18 -2.73 4.31 -15.66
CA LEU A 18 -3.26 4.89 -14.42
C LEU A 18 -3.50 3.84 -13.33
N LEU A 19 -3.65 2.57 -13.70
CA LEU A 19 -3.97 1.49 -12.76
C LEU A 19 -2.82 1.19 -11.79
N ASN A 20 -1.58 1.34 -12.24
CA ASN A 20 -0.41 1.21 -11.38
C ASN A 20 0.12 2.59 -10.99
N PRO A 21 -0.04 3.03 -9.73
CA PRO A 21 0.31 4.39 -9.30
C PRO A 21 1.76 4.79 -9.59
N ILE A 22 2.70 3.84 -9.61
CA ILE A 22 4.10 4.14 -9.93
C ILE A 22 4.26 4.77 -11.32
N ASN A 23 3.36 4.46 -12.26
CA ASN A 23 3.44 4.93 -13.64
C ASN A 23 3.14 6.43 -13.76
N THR A 24 2.36 7.01 -12.84
CA THR A 24 2.00 8.42 -12.87
C THR A 24 3.07 9.35 -12.29
N TRP A 25 4.13 8.78 -11.70
CA TRP A 25 5.24 9.54 -11.14
C TRP A 25 6.36 9.71 -12.16
N LEU A 26 6.88 10.93 -12.30
CA LEU A 26 8.07 11.19 -13.13
C LEU A 26 9.30 10.49 -12.53
N ASP A 27 9.47 10.63 -11.21
CA ASP A 27 10.53 9.96 -10.45
C ASP A 27 9.98 8.70 -9.73
N LYS A 28 10.43 7.54 -10.20
CA LYS A 28 10.03 6.23 -9.66
C LYS A 28 10.67 5.93 -8.30
N ASN A 29 11.81 6.53 -8.00
CA ASN A 29 12.46 6.41 -6.70
C ASN A 29 11.69 7.23 -5.66
N ALA A 30 11.30 8.46 -5.99
CA ALA A 30 10.44 9.28 -5.13
C ALA A 30 9.09 8.61 -4.80
N TYR A 31 8.51 7.88 -5.76
CA TYR A 31 7.33 7.04 -5.50
C TYR A 31 7.65 5.95 -4.47
N THR A 32 8.77 5.23 -4.65
CA THR A 32 9.17 4.13 -3.78
C THR A 32 9.40 4.61 -2.34
N GLU A 33 10.11 5.73 -2.18
CA GLU A 33 10.32 6.38 -0.88
C GLU A 33 9.00 6.82 -0.24
N THR A 34 8.10 7.42 -1.02
CA THR A 34 6.79 7.88 -0.54
C THR A 34 5.90 6.70 -0.13
N ARG A 35 5.88 5.64 -0.93
CA ARG A 35 5.16 4.38 -0.63
C ARG A 35 5.66 3.78 0.68
N ASP A 36 6.97 3.72 0.88
CA ASP A 36 7.56 3.10 2.06
C ASP A 36 7.32 3.96 3.30
N LYS A 37 7.42 5.29 3.18
CA LYS A 37 7.03 6.23 4.24
C LYS A 37 5.56 6.03 4.63
N LEU A 38 4.66 5.94 3.65
CA LEU A 38 3.24 5.69 3.91
C LEU A 38 3.03 4.35 4.61
N ALA A 39 3.68 3.29 4.15
CA ALA A 39 3.60 1.98 4.78
C ALA A 39 4.03 2.03 6.26
N HIS A 40 5.11 2.73 6.58
CA HIS A 40 5.53 2.93 7.97
C HIS A 40 4.46 3.65 8.79
N MET A 41 3.83 4.69 8.24
CA MET A 41 2.75 5.42 8.91
C MET A 41 1.54 4.52 9.20
N PHE A 42 1.16 3.64 8.26
CA PHE A 42 0.12 2.64 8.48
C PHE A 42 0.47 1.69 9.63
N VAL A 43 1.68 1.10 9.60
CA VAL A 43 2.15 0.17 10.64
C VAL A 43 2.18 0.85 12.01
N GLN A 44 2.72 2.07 12.13
CA GLN A 44 2.77 2.78 13.40
C GLN A 44 1.38 3.15 13.92
N ASN A 45 0.49 3.63 13.05
CA ASN A 45 -0.86 3.98 13.46
C ASN A 45 -1.66 2.75 13.92
N PHE A 46 -1.45 1.60 13.28
CA PHE A 46 -2.23 0.39 13.55
C PHE A 46 -1.95 -0.23 14.93
N LYS A 47 -0.78 0.03 15.53
CA LYS A 47 -0.42 -0.40 16.90
C LYS A 47 -1.47 -0.04 17.95
N ARG A 48 -2.27 1.01 17.71
CA ARG A 48 -3.37 1.44 18.59
C ARG A 48 -4.50 0.43 18.72
N TYR A 49 -4.57 -0.55 17.82
CA TYR A 49 -5.63 -1.56 17.77
C TYR A 49 -5.13 -2.95 18.18
N GLU A 50 -3.85 -3.10 18.53
CA GLU A 50 -3.26 -4.40 18.91
C GLU A 50 -3.58 -4.81 20.37
N ASP A 51 -4.48 -4.10 21.04
CA ASP A 51 -4.97 -4.38 22.40
C ASP A 51 -6.09 -5.43 22.43
N VAL A 52 -6.66 -5.77 21.27
CA VAL A 52 -7.65 -6.84 21.10
C VAL A 52 -7.15 -7.93 20.16
N LYS A 53 -7.68 -9.15 20.33
CA LYS A 53 -7.27 -10.33 19.56
C LYS A 53 -7.43 -10.11 18.05
N GLU A 54 -8.52 -9.47 17.65
CA GLU A 54 -8.85 -9.16 16.26
C GLU A 54 -7.83 -8.20 15.65
N GLY A 55 -7.37 -7.20 16.39
CA GLY A 55 -6.37 -6.27 15.91
C GLY A 55 -5.00 -6.93 15.74
N ILE A 56 -4.60 -7.81 16.66
CA ILE A 56 -3.40 -8.65 16.49
C ILE A 56 -3.52 -9.53 15.24
N GLU A 57 -4.72 -10.05 14.95
CA GLU A 57 -4.93 -10.84 13.73
C GLU A 57 -4.87 -9.97 12.47
N PHE A 58 -5.49 -8.79 12.49
CA PHE A 58 -5.55 -7.88 11.35
C PHE A 58 -4.22 -7.20 11.03
N SER A 59 -3.34 -7.00 12.00
CA SER A 59 -2.01 -6.42 11.76
C SER A 59 -1.16 -7.23 10.78
N LYS A 60 -1.44 -8.54 10.64
CA LYS A 60 -0.77 -9.45 9.69
C LYS A 60 -1.07 -9.16 8.21
N PHE A 61 -2.14 -8.44 7.93
CA PHE A 61 -2.61 -8.14 6.57
C PHE A 61 -2.29 -6.72 6.10
N GLY A 62 -1.64 -5.92 6.95
CA GLY A 62 -1.19 -4.58 6.60
C GLY A 62 0.01 -4.54 5.65
N PRO A 63 0.58 -3.35 5.41
CA PRO A 63 1.77 -3.19 4.60
C PRO A 63 2.97 -3.96 5.17
N LYS A 64 3.77 -4.57 4.30
CA LYS A 64 4.99 -5.32 4.65
C LYS A 64 6.20 -4.56 4.12
N ILE A 65 7.07 -4.15 5.05
CA ILE A 65 8.30 -3.40 4.82
C ILE A 65 9.48 -4.25 5.25
#